data_AF-A0A0D0D599-F1
#
_entry.id   AF-A0A0D0D599-F1
#
_cell.length_a   1.000
_cell.length_b   1.000
_cell.length_c   1.000
_cell.angle_alpha   90.00
_cell.angle_beta   90.00
_cell.angle_gamma   90.00
#
_symmetry.space_group_name_H-M   'P 1'
#
loop_
_entity.id
_entity.type
_entity.pdbx_description
1 polymer ?
#
loop_
_entity_poly.entity_id
_entity_poly.type
_entity_poly.pdbx_seq_one_letter_code
_entity_poly.pdbx_strand_id
1 'polypeptide(L)'
;MVGHSSKNGCHIYCGVVSHQKTNGRHYYPILIKPQDHCVAGSDHVDYNVFDLPSGSSHTYTQNLKKLVSSPNQTQYDKHKMSTGITKAPLILGMSPSCSLGVPYCMTTNIMHLAGNLSDLLISLRCGMIDCDATDAIDSWDWAVLSDGAIWDTYGVSVHKTGSHLPGSFGTQPCNIAKKLTSGYKTWELQLHTFSLGPILLYNILPDKYFTNYCTLVCGFQIMCQHSITTKSLVSAQSLLCQWEHGFKHLYY
;
A
#
# COMPACT_ATOMS: atom_id res chain seq x y z
N MET A 1 15.56 -1.00 -7.03
CA MET A 1 15.49 -0.42 -5.67
C MET A 1 15.31 -1.56 -4.68
N VAL A 2 15.67 -1.35 -3.41
CA VAL A 2 15.53 -2.35 -2.34
C VAL A 2 14.05 -2.56 -1.97
N GLY A 3 13.21 -1.56 -2.22
CA GLY A 3 11.75 -1.64 -2.02
C GLY A 3 11.32 -1.18 -0.63
N HIS A 4 10.11 -1.59 -0.23
CA HIS A 4 9.45 -1.10 0.97
C HIS A 4 10.19 -1.43 2.28
N SER A 5 10.99 -2.51 2.32
CA SER A 5 11.74 -2.91 3.52
C SER A 5 13.02 -2.10 3.78
N SER A 6 13.26 -1.03 3.01
CA SER A 6 14.50 -0.26 3.04
C SER A 6 14.35 1.10 3.69
N LYS A 7 15.47 1.66 4.15
CA LYS A 7 15.51 3.00 4.76
C LYS A 7 14.96 4.08 3.83
N ASN A 8 15.28 4.01 2.53
CA ASN A 8 14.71 4.88 1.51
C ASN A 8 13.91 4.03 0.51
N GLY A 9 12.67 3.71 0.88
CA GLY A 9 11.84 2.75 0.16
C GLY A 9 10.95 3.33 -0.94
N CYS A 10 10.76 4.65 -0.99
CA CYS A 10 9.86 5.26 -1.96
C CYS A 10 10.39 5.15 -3.39
N HIS A 11 9.62 4.51 -4.27
CA HIS A 11 9.99 4.35 -5.68
C HIS A 11 10.03 5.68 -6.46
N ILE A 12 9.27 6.69 -6.02
CA ILE A 12 9.32 8.06 -6.57
C ILE A 12 10.46 8.89 -5.96
N TYR A 13 11.20 8.34 -5.00
CA TYR A 13 12.37 9.00 -4.42
C TYR A 13 12.05 10.37 -3.80
N CYS A 14 10.94 10.43 -3.04
CA CYS A 14 10.46 11.64 -2.35
C CYS A 14 11.31 12.04 -1.15
N GLY A 15 12.31 11.24 -0.76
CA GLY A 15 13.18 11.55 0.39
C GLY A 15 12.59 11.21 1.75
N VAL A 16 11.32 10.78 1.83
CA VAL A 16 10.75 10.20 3.05
C VAL A 16 11.54 8.96 3.44
N VAL A 17 11.97 8.94 4.71
CA VAL A 17 12.74 7.86 5.30
C VAL A 17 11.83 6.95 6.11
N SER A 18 12.01 5.65 5.96
CA SER A 18 11.30 4.61 6.70
C SER A 18 11.84 4.48 8.14
N HIS A 19 11.01 3.99 9.06
CA HIS A 19 11.44 3.70 10.43
C HIS A 19 11.80 2.22 10.62
N GLN A 20 12.72 1.93 11.55
CA GLN A 20 13.08 0.58 11.96
C GLN A 20 12.67 0.35 13.41
N LYS A 21 11.93 -0.74 13.66
CA LYS A 21 11.57 -1.21 15.00
C LYS A 21 12.83 -1.58 15.81
N THR A 22 12.82 -1.42 17.13
CA THR A 22 13.89 -1.90 18.01
C THR A 22 14.15 -3.39 17.77
N ASN A 23 15.42 -3.77 17.54
CA ASN A 23 15.83 -5.14 17.20
C ASN A 23 15.25 -5.70 15.88
N GLY A 24 14.48 -4.91 15.12
CA GLY A 24 13.96 -5.30 13.82
C GLY A 24 15.07 -5.32 12.77
N ARG A 25 14.94 -6.19 11.75
CA ARG A 25 15.86 -6.25 10.60
C ARG A 25 15.39 -5.48 9.38
N HIS A 26 14.15 -5.01 9.41
CA HIS A 26 13.47 -4.37 8.30
C HIS A 26 13.10 -2.93 8.66
N TYR A 27 13.16 -2.06 7.65
CA TYR A 27 12.55 -0.74 7.71
C TYR A 27 11.10 -0.83 7.24
N TYR A 28 10.23 -0.03 7.82
CA TYR A 28 8.82 0.06 7.48
C TYR A 28 8.51 1.48 7.01
N PRO A 29 7.80 1.65 5.88
CA PRO A 29 7.45 2.96 5.34
C PRO A 29 6.26 3.57 6.09
N ILE A 30 6.38 3.68 7.42
CA ILE A 30 5.42 4.36 8.28
C ILE A 30 5.78 5.84 8.33
N LEU A 31 4.78 6.73 8.37
CA LEU A 31 5.04 8.18 8.46
C LEU A 31 4.93 8.73 9.88
N ILE A 32 4.43 7.92 10.82
CA ILE A 32 4.38 8.28 12.24
C ILE A 32 5.48 7.55 12.97
N LYS A 33 6.07 8.23 13.94
CA LYS A 33 7.10 7.68 14.80
C LYS A 33 6.52 6.53 15.62
N PRO A 34 7.21 5.37 15.66
CA PRO A 34 6.82 4.29 16.54
C PRO A 34 6.72 4.72 18.00
N GLN A 35 5.76 4.16 18.73
CA GLN A 35 5.57 4.43 20.17
C GLN A 35 6.71 3.84 21.02
N ASP A 36 7.46 2.87 20.49
CA ASP A 36 8.60 2.24 21.16
C ASP A 36 9.92 3.04 21.01
N HIS A 37 10.95 2.60 21.74
CA HIS A 37 12.28 3.20 21.66
C HIS A 37 12.90 3.01 20.26
N CYS A 38 12.76 4.03 19.42
CA CYS A 38 13.31 4.04 18.06
C CYS A 38 14.82 3.80 18.08
N VAL A 39 15.31 2.93 17.17
CA VAL A 39 16.75 2.77 16.93
C VAL A 39 17.33 4.08 16.39
N ALA A 40 18.58 4.39 16.72
CA ALA A 40 19.27 5.57 16.21
C ALA A 40 19.15 5.70 14.67
N GLY A 41 18.64 6.83 14.20
CA GLY A 41 18.40 7.08 12.77
C GLY A 41 17.03 6.61 12.25
N SER A 42 16.14 6.17 13.15
CA SER A 42 14.69 5.97 12.95
C SER A 42 13.85 6.82 13.91
N ASP A 43 14.47 7.81 14.55
CA ASP A 43 13.91 8.70 15.56
C ASP A 43 13.42 10.05 15.01
N HIS A 44 13.44 10.19 13.68
CA HIS A 44 12.97 11.39 12.98
C HIS A 44 11.48 11.67 13.25
N VAL A 45 11.11 12.94 13.09
CA VAL A 45 9.73 13.41 13.27
C VAL A 45 8.78 12.78 12.25
N ASP A 46 7.50 12.83 12.58
CA ASP A 46 6.42 12.37 11.71
C ASP A 46 6.41 13.16 10.40
N TYR A 47 6.11 12.47 9.30
CA TYR A 47 5.81 13.13 8.03
C TYR A 47 4.31 13.37 7.92
N ASN A 48 3.94 14.60 7.60
CA ASN A 48 2.58 14.93 7.24
C ASN A 48 2.25 14.34 5.86
N VAL A 49 1.32 13.39 5.78
CA VAL A 49 0.90 12.76 4.52
C VAL A 49 0.30 13.75 3.52
N PHE A 50 -0.21 14.89 4.00
CA PHE A 50 -0.73 15.97 3.15
C PHE A 50 0.37 16.87 2.56
N ASP A 51 1.60 16.78 3.09
CA ASP A 51 2.73 17.61 2.71
C ASP A 51 4.01 16.76 2.55
N LEU A 52 3.90 15.71 1.74
CA LEU A 52 5.05 14.88 1.40
C LEU A 52 5.95 15.59 0.38
N PRO A 53 7.29 15.50 0.52
CA PRO A 53 8.18 16.11 -0.45
C PRO A 53 7.99 15.48 -1.84
N SER A 54 8.26 16.27 -2.88
CA SER A 54 8.23 15.75 -4.25
C SER A 54 9.40 14.82 -4.53
N GLY A 55 9.22 13.92 -5.50
CA GLY A 55 10.31 13.11 -6.02
C GLY A 55 11.47 13.97 -6.56
N SER A 56 12.66 13.39 -6.69
CA SER A 56 13.80 14.10 -7.27
C SER A 56 14.67 13.19 -8.12
N SER A 57 14.62 13.42 -9.44
CA SER A 57 15.57 12.80 -10.38
C SER A 57 17.00 13.21 -10.10
N HIS A 58 17.22 14.47 -9.70
CA HIS A 58 18.56 14.95 -9.36
C HIS A 58 19.15 14.17 -8.18
N THR A 59 18.39 14.05 -7.09
CA THR A 59 18.81 13.33 -5.87
C THR A 59 19.00 11.85 -6.17
N TYR A 60 18.11 11.25 -6.97
CA TYR A 60 18.26 9.88 -7.44
C TYR A 60 19.57 9.68 -8.20
N THR A 61 19.87 10.54 -9.20
CA THR A 61 21.09 10.46 -10.00
C THR A 61 22.35 10.62 -9.15
N GLN A 62 22.37 11.57 -8.20
CA GLN A 62 23.49 11.74 -7.28
C GLN A 62 23.73 10.50 -6.42
N ASN A 63 22.67 9.92 -5.87
CA ASN A 63 22.77 8.72 -5.03
C ASN A 63 23.14 7.48 -5.85
N LEU A 64 22.69 7.39 -7.10
CA LEU A 64 23.13 6.34 -8.02
C LEU A 64 24.62 6.46 -8.32
N LYS A 65 25.14 7.67 -8.55
CA LYS A 65 26.59 7.87 -8.75
C LYS A 65 27.40 7.37 -7.55
N LYS A 66 26.96 7.70 -6.33
CA LYS A 66 27.59 7.20 -5.08
C LYS A 66 27.59 5.67 -5.00
N LEU A 67 26.47 5.04 -5.35
CA LEU A 67 26.36 3.58 -5.34
C LEU A 67 27.33 2.94 -6.35
N VAL A 68 27.35 3.43 -7.59
CA VAL A 68 28.18 2.87 -8.67
C VAL A 68 29.67 3.12 -8.41
N SER A 69 30.03 4.23 -7.76
CA SER A 69 31.42 4.54 -7.40
C SER A 69 31.90 3.86 -6.11
N SER A 70 31.18 2.86 -5.59
CA SER A 70 31.55 2.20 -4.33
C SER A 70 32.84 1.38 -4.52
N PRO A 71 33.88 1.58 -3.68
CA PRO A 71 35.19 0.96 -3.89
C PRO A 71 35.23 -0.53 -3.53
N ASN A 72 34.26 -1.02 -2.75
CA ASN A 72 34.16 -2.42 -2.32
C ASN A 72 32.73 -2.77 -1.90
N GLN A 73 32.48 -4.07 -1.67
CA GLN A 73 31.17 -4.60 -1.30
C GLN A 73 30.61 -3.95 -0.03
N THR A 74 31.43 -3.75 1.00
CA THR A 74 31.01 -3.12 2.26
C THR A 74 30.48 -1.70 2.05
N GLN A 75 31.16 -0.89 1.23
CA GLN A 75 30.69 0.47 0.91
C GLN A 75 29.46 0.44 0.00
N TYR A 76 29.42 -0.50 -0.95
CA TYR A 76 28.25 -0.71 -1.79
C TYR A 76 27.01 -1.04 -0.97
N ASP A 77 27.11 -1.93 0.03
CA ASP A 77 25.98 -2.30 0.88
C ASP A 77 25.54 -1.14 1.79
N LYS A 78 26.48 -0.32 2.29
CA LYS A 78 26.16 0.92 3.02
C LYS A 78 25.42 1.93 2.13
N HIS A 79 25.90 2.15 0.91
CA HIS A 79 25.23 3.03 -0.05
C HIS A 79 23.87 2.48 -0.49
N LYS A 80 23.76 1.18 -0.74
CA LYS A 80 22.50 0.49 -1.07
C LYS A 80 21.47 0.66 0.05
N MET A 81 21.88 0.46 1.30
CA MET A 81 21.01 0.61 2.47
C MET A 81 20.51 2.06 2.63
N SER A 82 21.42 3.03 2.55
CA SER A 82 21.07 4.45 2.75
C SER A 82 20.28 5.06 1.59
N THR A 83 20.59 4.67 0.36
CA THR A 83 19.96 5.22 -0.84
C THR A 83 18.75 4.45 -1.31
N GLY A 84 18.57 3.19 -0.90
CA GLY A 84 17.53 2.30 -1.43
C GLY A 84 17.76 1.84 -2.88
N ILE A 85 18.89 2.20 -3.50
CA ILE A 85 19.20 1.86 -4.89
C ILE A 85 20.04 0.59 -4.92
N THR A 86 19.67 -0.36 -5.80
CA THR A 86 20.37 -1.64 -5.95
C THR A 86 21.25 -1.70 -7.19
N LYS A 87 20.86 -1.02 -8.27
CA LYS A 87 21.65 -0.96 -9.51
C LYS A 87 21.15 0.16 -10.39
N ALA A 88 21.95 0.51 -11.39
CA ALA A 88 21.49 1.37 -12.47
C ALA A 88 20.38 0.65 -13.26
N PRO A 89 19.20 1.26 -13.46
CA PRO A 89 18.17 0.69 -14.31
C PRO A 89 18.55 0.82 -15.78
N LEU A 90 18.19 -0.19 -16.58
CA LEU A 90 18.48 -0.23 -18.03
C LEU A 90 17.92 0.97 -18.79
N ILE A 91 16.82 1.54 -18.31
CA ILE A 91 16.17 2.71 -18.94
C ILE A 91 17.08 3.95 -18.99
N LEU A 92 18.14 4.01 -18.18
CA LEU A 92 19.14 5.09 -18.27
C LEU A 92 19.95 5.05 -19.58
N GLY A 93 19.90 3.96 -20.33
CA GLY A 93 20.45 3.90 -21.69
C GLY A 93 19.61 4.64 -22.73
N MET A 94 18.39 5.07 -22.39
CA MET A 94 17.57 5.87 -23.30
C MET A 94 18.07 7.32 -23.37
N SER A 95 17.85 7.98 -24.50
CA SER A 95 18.15 9.41 -24.66
C SER A 95 17.42 10.24 -23.60
N PRO A 96 18.11 11.14 -22.88
CA PRO A 96 17.47 12.03 -21.90
C PRO A 96 16.36 12.89 -22.52
N SER A 97 16.45 13.24 -23.81
CA SER A 97 15.42 14.00 -24.52
C SER A 97 14.12 13.22 -24.77
N CYS A 98 14.17 11.89 -24.65
CA CYS A 98 13.03 10.99 -24.85
C CYS A 98 12.56 10.31 -23.56
N SER A 99 12.95 10.84 -22.39
CA SER A 99 12.64 10.26 -21.08
C SER A 99 12.34 11.35 -20.05
N LEU A 100 11.36 11.09 -19.18
CA LEU A 100 11.07 11.95 -18.02
C LEU A 100 12.17 11.87 -16.93
N GLY A 101 13.17 11.00 -17.11
CA GLY A 101 14.21 10.73 -16.12
C GLY A 101 13.73 9.82 -15.00
N VAL A 102 14.65 9.08 -14.38
CA VAL A 102 14.33 8.23 -13.23
C VAL A 102 14.16 9.11 -11.99
N PRO A 103 13.12 8.93 -11.15
CA PRO A 103 12.13 7.85 -11.19
C PRO A 103 10.85 8.14 -11.98
N TYR A 104 10.66 9.34 -12.52
CA TYR A 104 9.41 9.74 -13.20
C TYR A 104 9.08 8.94 -14.46
N CYS A 105 10.09 8.42 -15.16
CA CYS A 105 9.88 7.50 -16.28
C CYS A 105 9.48 6.08 -15.86
N MET A 106 9.46 5.80 -14.55
CA MET A 106 8.99 4.52 -14.00
C MET A 106 7.53 4.66 -13.60
N THR A 107 6.65 3.91 -14.27
CA THR A 107 5.22 3.92 -13.94
C THR A 107 5.00 3.27 -12.57
N THR A 108 4.34 3.99 -11.66
CA THR A 108 3.83 3.39 -10.42
C THR A 108 2.68 2.45 -10.75
N ASN A 109 2.79 1.18 -10.35
CA ASN A 109 1.83 0.16 -10.73
C ASN A 109 0.58 0.20 -9.82
N ILE A 110 -0.50 0.80 -10.34
CA ILE A 110 -1.80 0.87 -9.66
C ILE A 110 -2.46 -0.51 -9.47
N MET A 111 -2.25 -1.46 -10.39
CA MET A 111 -2.85 -2.79 -10.27
C MET A 111 -2.30 -3.56 -9.07
N HIS A 112 -0.98 -3.51 -8.86
CA HIS A 112 -0.37 -4.12 -7.68
C HIS A 112 -0.74 -3.39 -6.40
N LEU A 113 -0.82 -2.05 -6.43
CA LEU A 113 -1.30 -1.30 -5.27
C LEU A 113 -2.70 -1.76 -4.85
N ALA A 114 -3.62 -1.88 -5.81
CA ALA A 114 -4.98 -2.31 -5.55
C ALA A 114 -5.02 -3.74 -4.98
N GLY A 115 -4.26 -4.67 -5.56
CA GLY A 115 -4.17 -6.04 -5.06
C GLY A 115 -3.58 -6.13 -3.65
N ASN A 116 -2.52 -5.38 -3.37
CA ASN A 116 -1.88 -5.34 -2.04
C ASN A 116 -2.80 -4.72 -0.98
N LEU A 117 -3.55 -3.67 -1.34
CA LEU A 117 -4.53 -3.07 -0.44
C LEU A 117 -5.68 -4.05 -0.14
N SER A 118 -6.18 -4.75 -1.15
CA SER A 118 -7.19 -5.80 -0.98
C SER A 118 -6.70 -6.89 -0.04
N ASP A 119 -5.51 -7.42 -0.28
CA ASP A 119 -4.91 -8.48 0.52
C ASP A 119 -4.70 -8.06 1.99
N LEU A 120 -4.16 -6.85 2.22
CA LEU A 120 -3.99 -6.28 3.55
C LEU A 120 -5.33 -6.15 4.29
N LEU A 121 -6.34 -5.54 3.66
CA LEU A 121 -7.63 -5.29 4.30
C LEU A 121 -8.39 -6.58 4.59
N ILE A 122 -8.31 -7.58 3.71
CA ILE A 122 -8.90 -8.90 3.96
C ILE A 122 -8.16 -9.58 5.11
N SER A 123 -6.83 -9.55 5.11
CA SER A 123 -6.01 -10.16 6.16
C SER A 123 -6.29 -9.56 7.54
N LEU A 124 -6.44 -8.23 7.64
CA LEU A 124 -6.85 -7.55 8.87
C LEU A 124 -8.24 -8.02 9.34
N ARG A 125 -9.22 -8.04 8.43
CA ARG A 125 -10.61 -8.37 8.77
C ARG A 125 -10.83 -9.84 9.11
N CYS A 126 -10.03 -10.73 8.55
CA CYS A 126 -10.04 -12.15 8.87
C CYS A 126 -9.11 -12.50 10.04
N GLY A 127 -8.34 -11.55 10.58
CA GLY A 127 -7.37 -11.84 11.64
C GLY A 127 -6.22 -12.75 11.19
N MET A 128 -5.77 -12.65 9.94
CA MET A 128 -4.72 -13.51 9.38
C MET A 128 -3.31 -12.90 9.47
N ILE A 129 -3.18 -11.68 10.01
CA ILE A 129 -1.89 -11.01 10.14
C ILE A 129 -1.19 -11.51 11.40
N ASP A 130 0.10 -11.82 11.28
CA ASP A 130 0.95 -12.18 12.40
C ASP A 130 0.98 -11.04 13.43
N CYS A 131 0.68 -11.38 14.68
CA CYS A 131 0.75 -10.45 15.80
C CYS A 131 2.16 -10.40 16.38
N ASP A 132 2.54 -9.21 16.87
CA ASP A 132 3.66 -9.11 17.80
C ASP A 132 3.28 -9.77 19.14
N ALA A 133 4.27 -10.12 19.97
CA ALA A 133 4.02 -10.71 21.29
C ALA A 133 3.21 -9.80 22.24
N THR A 134 3.08 -8.52 21.89
CA THR A 134 2.36 -7.48 22.64
C THR A 134 0.96 -7.20 22.11
N ASP A 135 0.54 -7.88 21.03
CA ASP A 135 -0.75 -7.70 20.36
C ASP A 135 -1.49 -9.04 20.26
N ALA A 136 -2.81 -8.99 20.12
CA ALA A 136 -3.64 -10.19 20.07
C ALA A 136 -4.86 -9.99 19.16
N ILE A 137 -5.09 -10.95 18.26
CA ILE A 137 -6.18 -10.91 17.26
C ILE A 137 -7.56 -10.78 17.91
N ASP A 138 -7.74 -11.38 19.09
CA ASP A 138 -9.00 -11.31 19.85
C ASP A 138 -9.35 -9.90 20.35
N SER A 139 -8.35 -9.01 20.43
CA SER A 139 -8.54 -7.60 20.75
C SER A 139 -8.95 -6.73 19.55
N TRP A 140 -8.87 -7.27 18.33
CA TRP A 140 -9.13 -6.53 17.10
C TRP A 140 -10.63 -6.45 16.79
N ASP A 141 -11.27 -5.34 17.15
CA ASP A 141 -12.67 -5.07 16.80
C ASP A 141 -12.90 -4.90 15.28
N TRP A 142 -11.84 -4.78 14.48
CA TRP A 142 -11.89 -4.83 13.01
C TRP A 142 -11.85 -6.25 12.42
N ALA A 143 -11.50 -7.28 13.20
CA ALA A 143 -11.39 -8.67 12.74
C ALA A 143 -12.75 -9.38 12.62
N VAL A 144 -13.71 -8.70 11.97
CA VAL A 144 -15.13 -9.07 11.90
C VAL A 144 -15.43 -10.30 11.05
N LEU A 145 -14.45 -10.78 10.28
CA LEU A 145 -14.53 -11.98 9.43
C LEU A 145 -13.62 -13.10 9.92
N SER A 146 -13.13 -13.02 11.17
CA SER A 146 -12.26 -14.05 11.75
C SER A 146 -12.99 -15.36 12.08
N ASP A 147 -14.28 -15.30 12.37
CA ASP A 147 -15.12 -16.50 12.56
C ASP A 147 -15.39 -17.21 11.22
N GLY A 148 -15.15 -18.52 11.19
CA GLY A 148 -15.27 -19.33 9.98
C GLY A 148 -16.68 -19.36 9.39
N ALA A 149 -17.73 -19.38 10.23
CA ALA A 149 -19.11 -19.40 9.75
C ALA A 149 -19.52 -18.05 9.16
N ILE A 150 -19.08 -16.95 9.78
CA ILE A 150 -19.24 -15.60 9.23
C ILE A 150 -18.49 -15.48 7.90
N TRP A 151 -17.24 -15.93 7.83
CA TRP A 151 -16.42 -15.87 6.62
C TRP A 151 -17.04 -16.67 5.45
N ASP A 152 -17.53 -17.88 5.72
CA ASP A 152 -18.21 -18.70 4.70
C ASP A 152 -19.50 -18.03 4.19
N THR A 153 -20.29 -17.46 5.10
CA THR A 153 -21.51 -16.72 4.75
C THR A 153 -21.21 -15.47 3.92
N TYR A 154 -20.15 -14.74 4.30
CA TYR A 154 -19.64 -13.60 3.56
C TYR A 154 -19.20 -14.03 2.14
N GLY A 155 -18.46 -15.13 2.02
CA GLY A 155 -18.02 -15.67 0.73
C GLY A 155 -19.17 -16.06 -0.20
N VAL A 156 -20.25 -16.63 0.33
CA VAL A 156 -21.48 -16.90 -0.44
C VAL A 156 -22.13 -15.60 -0.91
N SER A 157 -22.17 -14.58 -0.06
CA SER A 157 -22.74 -13.27 -0.40
C SER A 157 -21.97 -12.61 -1.53
N VAL A 158 -20.62 -12.61 -1.47
CA VAL A 158 -19.75 -12.13 -2.57
C VAL A 158 -20.10 -12.83 -3.88
N HIS A 159 -20.20 -14.16 -3.87
CA HIS A 159 -20.55 -14.90 -5.08
C HIS A 159 -21.92 -14.49 -5.63
N LYS A 160 -22.96 -14.42 -4.79
CA LYS A 160 -24.33 -14.07 -5.21
C LYS A 160 -24.45 -12.68 -5.84
N THR A 161 -23.62 -11.73 -5.45
CA THR A 161 -23.61 -10.37 -6.05
C THR A 161 -23.35 -10.38 -7.55
N GLY A 162 -22.71 -11.43 -8.09
CA GLY A 162 -22.43 -11.52 -9.52
C GLY A 162 -23.67 -11.49 -10.42
N SER A 163 -24.83 -11.92 -9.91
CA SER A 163 -26.11 -11.81 -10.64
C SER A 163 -26.56 -10.36 -10.89
N HIS A 164 -25.99 -9.40 -10.15
CA HIS A 164 -26.27 -7.97 -10.27
C HIS A 164 -25.17 -7.20 -11.02
N LEU A 165 -24.11 -7.88 -11.47
CA LEU A 165 -23.06 -7.26 -12.25
C LEU A 165 -23.42 -7.29 -13.74
N PRO A 166 -23.15 -6.20 -14.50
CA PRO A 166 -23.39 -6.22 -15.93
C PRO A 166 -22.55 -7.31 -16.60
N GLY A 167 -23.18 -8.14 -17.45
CA GLY A 167 -22.50 -9.22 -18.16
C GLY A 167 -21.35 -8.76 -19.07
N SER A 168 -21.28 -7.46 -19.39
CA SER A 168 -20.15 -6.84 -20.11
C SER A 168 -18.83 -6.90 -19.34
N PHE A 169 -18.85 -7.05 -18.02
CA PHE A 169 -17.66 -7.20 -17.18
C PHE A 169 -17.18 -8.66 -17.06
N GLY A 170 -17.83 -9.59 -17.77
CA GLY A 170 -17.40 -10.98 -17.88
C GLY A 170 -17.94 -11.87 -16.77
N THR A 171 -17.05 -12.66 -16.14
CA THR A 171 -17.42 -13.76 -15.24
C THR A 171 -17.86 -13.27 -13.86
N GLN A 172 -18.85 -13.92 -13.27
CA GLN A 172 -19.26 -13.71 -11.88
C GLN A 172 -18.10 -13.93 -10.90
N PRO A 173 -17.95 -13.07 -9.86
CA PRO A 173 -16.92 -13.26 -8.84
C PRO A 173 -17.11 -14.61 -8.14
N CYS A 174 -16.00 -15.29 -7.89
CA CYS A 174 -16.01 -16.53 -7.13
C CYS A 174 -16.32 -16.26 -5.65
N ASN A 175 -16.75 -17.32 -4.95
CA ASN A 175 -16.80 -17.30 -3.49
C ASN A 175 -15.38 -17.09 -2.96
N ILE A 176 -15.14 -15.94 -2.33
CA ILE A 176 -13.82 -15.54 -1.84
C ILE A 176 -13.32 -16.48 -0.74
N ALA A 177 -14.20 -16.96 0.14
CA ALA A 177 -13.84 -17.87 1.23
C ALA A 177 -13.28 -19.21 0.71
N LYS A 178 -13.78 -19.69 -0.44
CA LYS A 178 -13.32 -20.94 -1.05
C LYS A 178 -12.09 -20.79 -1.94
N LYS A 179 -11.81 -19.58 -2.43
CA LYS A 179 -10.80 -19.35 -3.47
C LYS A 179 -9.63 -18.48 -3.07
N LEU A 180 -9.67 -17.82 -1.92
CA LEU A 180 -8.61 -16.90 -1.50
C LEU A 180 -7.22 -17.52 -1.61
N THR A 181 -7.06 -18.76 -1.15
CA THR A 181 -5.79 -19.51 -1.16
C THR A 181 -5.51 -20.30 -2.45
N SER A 182 -6.49 -20.44 -3.34
CA SER A 182 -6.39 -21.30 -4.55
C SER A 182 -6.42 -20.51 -5.87
N GLY A 183 -6.14 -19.21 -5.82
CA GLY A 183 -5.98 -18.36 -7.01
C GLY A 183 -7.14 -17.41 -7.29
N TYR A 184 -7.68 -16.79 -6.24
CA TYR A 184 -8.58 -15.64 -6.39
C TYR A 184 -7.90 -14.54 -7.20
N LYS A 185 -8.53 -14.10 -8.29
CA LYS A 185 -7.84 -13.26 -9.29
C LYS A 185 -7.72 -11.82 -8.81
N THR A 186 -6.67 -11.12 -9.26
CA THR A 186 -6.45 -9.70 -8.93
C THR A 186 -7.64 -8.81 -9.26
N TRP A 187 -8.34 -9.04 -10.37
CA TRP A 187 -9.54 -8.27 -10.71
C TRP A 187 -10.72 -8.59 -9.77
N GLU A 188 -10.85 -9.84 -9.29
CA GLU A 188 -11.89 -10.23 -8.33
C GLU A 188 -11.64 -9.54 -6.98
N LEU A 189 -10.38 -9.47 -6.54
CA LEU A 189 -9.98 -8.70 -5.35
C LEU A 189 -10.32 -7.22 -5.50
N GLN A 190 -10.01 -6.63 -6.65
CA GLN A 190 -10.30 -5.21 -6.91
C GLN A 190 -11.82 -4.95 -6.91
N LEU A 191 -12.60 -5.78 -7.60
CA LEU A 191 -14.06 -5.68 -7.61
C LEU A 191 -14.64 -5.84 -6.21
N HIS A 192 -14.17 -6.83 -5.46
CA HIS A 192 -14.55 -7.04 -4.07
C HIS A 192 -14.23 -5.82 -3.22
N THR A 193 -12.99 -5.33 -3.25
CA THR A 193 -12.51 -4.29 -2.33
C THR A 193 -13.01 -2.89 -2.70
N PHE A 194 -13.14 -2.56 -3.97
CA PHE A 194 -13.46 -1.18 -4.39
C PHE A 194 -14.87 -1.03 -4.93
N SER A 195 -15.68 -2.09 -4.98
CA SER A 195 -17.08 -2.00 -5.43
C SER A 195 -18.05 -2.72 -4.52
N LEU A 196 -17.81 -4.00 -4.21
CA LEU A 196 -18.76 -4.80 -3.42
C LEU A 196 -18.62 -4.56 -1.92
N GLY A 197 -17.41 -4.37 -1.42
CA GLY A 197 -17.11 -4.30 0.01
C GLY A 197 -17.82 -3.16 0.75
N PRO A 198 -17.99 -1.94 0.20
CA PRO A 198 -18.82 -0.92 0.85
C PRO A 198 -20.27 -1.35 1.10
N ILE A 199 -20.81 -2.22 0.24
CA ILE A 199 -22.17 -2.75 0.37
C ILE A 199 -22.16 -3.94 1.35
N LEU A 200 -21.25 -4.89 1.15
CA LEU A 200 -21.23 -6.15 1.89
C LEU A 200 -20.72 -5.99 3.33
N LEU A 201 -19.96 -4.95 3.64
CA LEU A 201 -19.43 -4.69 4.98
C LEU A 201 -20.24 -3.65 5.75
N TYR A 202 -21.29 -3.08 5.15
CA TYR A 202 -22.19 -2.16 5.82
C TYR A 202 -22.88 -2.86 7.00
N ASN A 203 -22.86 -2.24 8.18
CA ASN A 203 -23.30 -2.83 9.46
C ASN A 203 -22.57 -4.11 9.91
N ILE A 204 -21.49 -4.51 9.23
CA ILE A 204 -20.61 -5.61 9.68
C ILE A 204 -19.33 -5.04 10.26
N LEU A 205 -18.68 -4.12 9.55
CA LEU A 205 -17.46 -3.46 9.99
C LEU A 205 -17.82 -2.24 10.87
N PRO A 206 -17.24 -2.06 12.06
CA PRO A 206 -17.55 -0.91 12.92
C PRO A 206 -17.34 0.43 12.22
N ASP A 207 -18.18 1.42 12.56
CA ASP A 207 -18.30 2.69 11.85
C ASP A 207 -16.97 3.43 11.63
N LYS A 208 -16.06 3.41 12.62
CA LYS A 208 -14.74 4.05 12.50
C LYS A 208 -13.89 3.45 11.37
N TYR A 209 -13.87 2.11 11.26
CA TYR A 209 -13.14 1.41 10.20
C TYR A 209 -13.87 1.46 8.87
N PHE A 210 -15.20 1.38 8.90
CA PHE A 210 -16.04 1.47 7.71
C PHE A 210 -15.92 2.83 7.03
N THR A 211 -15.93 3.92 7.81
CA THR A 211 -15.72 5.29 7.30
C THR A 211 -14.34 5.44 6.67
N ASN A 212 -13.29 4.98 7.36
CA ASN A 212 -11.93 5.03 6.81
C ASN A 212 -11.81 4.20 5.52
N TYR A 213 -12.39 2.99 5.50
CA TYR A 213 -12.43 2.15 4.32
C TYR A 213 -13.20 2.79 3.15
N CYS A 214 -14.37 3.37 3.38
CA CYS A 214 -15.12 4.07 2.34
C CYS A 214 -14.35 5.30 1.81
N THR A 215 -13.55 5.96 2.65
CA THR A 215 -12.65 7.05 2.23
C THR A 215 -11.62 6.55 1.21
N LEU A 216 -10.97 5.41 1.47
CA LEU A 216 -10.10 4.74 0.48
C LEU A 216 -10.84 4.42 -0.80
N VAL A 217 -12.00 3.78 -0.69
CA VAL A 217 -12.76 3.33 -1.86
C VAL A 217 -13.16 4.51 -2.74
N CYS A 218 -13.65 5.60 -2.15
CA CYS A 218 -14.01 6.81 -2.88
C CYS A 218 -12.80 7.42 -3.60
N GLY A 219 -11.67 7.58 -2.91
CA GLY A 219 -10.43 8.10 -3.51
C GLY A 219 -9.94 7.23 -4.66
N PHE A 220 -9.95 5.91 -4.49
CA PHE A 220 -9.52 4.96 -5.52
C PHE A 220 -10.46 4.93 -6.73
N GLN A 221 -11.78 4.95 -6.52
CA GLN A 221 -12.76 5.01 -7.61
C GLN A 221 -12.60 6.26 -8.47
N ILE A 222 -12.34 7.42 -7.87
CA ILE A 222 -12.06 8.66 -8.62
C ILE A 222 -10.81 8.49 -9.50
N MET A 223 -9.74 7.91 -8.95
CA MET A 223 -8.48 7.68 -9.69
C MET A 223 -8.64 6.71 -10.87
N CYS A 224 -9.66 5.85 -10.84
CA CYS A 224 -9.94 4.87 -11.90
C CYS A 224 -10.95 5.36 -12.96
N GLN A 225 -11.42 6.62 -12.89
CA GLN A 225 -12.33 7.16 -13.90
C GLN A 225 -11.64 7.29 -15.27
N HIS A 226 -12.35 6.96 -16.36
CA HIS A 226 -11.85 7.11 -17.73
C HIS A 226 -11.46 8.57 -18.07
N SER A 227 -12.18 9.52 -17.49
CA SER A 227 -11.87 10.95 -17.57
C SER A 227 -11.91 11.52 -16.16
N ILE A 228 -10.84 12.22 -15.77
CA ILE A 228 -10.69 12.80 -14.44
C ILE A 228 -10.44 14.30 -14.57
N THR A 229 -11.20 15.09 -13.82
CA THR A 229 -11.00 16.55 -13.77
C THR A 229 -9.93 16.90 -12.73
N THR A 230 -9.30 18.06 -12.86
CA THR A 230 -8.35 18.57 -11.85
C THR A 230 -8.98 18.64 -10.45
N LYS A 231 -10.25 19.04 -10.35
CA LYS A 231 -10.99 19.09 -9.08
C LYS A 231 -11.16 17.69 -8.48
N SER A 232 -11.51 16.70 -9.32
CA SER A 232 -11.62 15.31 -8.89
C SER A 232 -10.28 14.76 -8.42
N LEU A 233 -9.18 15.09 -9.12
CA LEU A 233 -7.84 14.66 -8.74
C LEU A 233 -7.41 15.22 -7.37
N VAL A 234 -7.66 16.51 -7.10
CA VAL A 234 -7.39 17.12 -5.78
C VAL A 234 -8.24 16.45 -4.69
N SER A 235 -9.50 16.14 -5.01
CA SER A 235 -10.40 15.44 -4.07
C SER A 235 -9.89 14.03 -3.77
N ALA A 236 -9.47 13.29 -4.80
CA ALA A 236 -8.90 11.96 -4.65
C ALA A 236 -7.62 11.98 -3.81
N GLN A 237 -6.72 12.93 -4.06
CA GLN A 237 -5.52 13.13 -3.25
C GLN A 237 -5.89 13.34 -1.78
N SER A 238 -6.81 14.26 -1.49
CA SER A 238 -7.25 14.53 -0.11
C SER A 238 -7.83 13.27 0.56
N LEU A 239 -8.68 12.52 -0.14
CA LEU A 239 -9.28 11.28 0.38
C LEU A 239 -8.22 10.21 0.66
N LEU A 240 -7.26 10.00 -0.24
CA LEU A 240 -6.22 9.01 -0.05
C LEU A 240 -5.26 9.39 1.10
N CYS A 241 -4.93 10.67 1.26
CA CYS A 241 -4.18 11.16 2.41
C CYS A 241 -4.95 10.99 3.73
N GLN A 242 -6.26 11.32 3.74
CA GLN A 242 -7.13 11.12 4.91
C GLN A 242 -7.22 9.64 5.30
N TRP A 243 -7.38 8.75 4.32
CA TRP A 243 -7.40 7.31 4.56
C TRP A 243 -6.09 6.83 5.18
N GLU A 244 -4.95 7.26 4.64
CA GLU A 244 -3.63 6.83 5.12
C GLU A 244 -3.39 7.27 6.57
N HIS A 245 -3.72 8.52 6.86
CA HIS A 245 -3.67 9.07 8.22
C HIS A 245 -4.61 8.32 9.17
N GLY A 246 -5.87 8.12 8.76
CA GLY A 246 -6.87 7.40 9.54
C GLY A 246 -6.49 5.93 9.76
N PHE A 247 -5.93 5.28 8.75
CA PHE A 247 -5.47 3.89 8.84
C PHE A 247 -4.44 3.72 9.95
N LYS A 248 -3.46 4.64 10.04
CA LYS A 248 -2.45 4.60 11.11
C LYS A 248 -2.97 4.91 12.50
N HIS A 249 -4.08 5.61 12.64
CA HIS A 249 -4.65 5.89 13.97
C HIS A 249 -5.61 4.79 14.42
N LEU A 250 -6.09 3.99 13.47
CA LEU A 250 -7.09 2.95 13.70
C LEU A 250 -6.47 1.56 13.85
N TYR A 251 -5.37 1.27 13.14
CA TYR A 251 -4.79 -0.08 13.04
C TYR A 251 -3.35 -0.19 13.59
N TYR A 252 -2.77 0.90 14.09
CA TYR A 252 -1.40 0.96 14.61
C TYR A 252 -1.40 1.58 16.01
#